data_AF-A0A2N6D922-F1
#
_entry.id   AF-A0A2N6D922-F1
#
_cell.length_a   1.000
_cell.length_b   1.000
_cell.length_c   1.000
_cell.angle_alpha   90.00
_cell.angle_beta   90.00
_cell.angle_gamma   90.00
#
_symmetry.space_group_name_H-M   'P 1'
#
loop_
_entity.id
_entity.type
_entity.pdbx_description
1 polymer ?
#
loop_
_entity_poly.entity_id
_entity_poly.type
_entity_poly.pdbx_seq_one_letter_code
_entity_poly.pdbx_strand_id
1 'polypeptide(L)'
;MLNLMRSLTLKIYNFDMLAGHIVVLNGNTKLLIDTGAPSSFGEASSILFAGNKYTLLKNYMGITTESLSNSIGGPVDALIGSDILNEYDILIDPTNNSFMLTKDELPLTGTCIGLDNFMGIPIINAKIGNEIVRMFFDTGAKLSYLDSEKTHFYHPVGTEYDFYPGLGDFSTITYDIQIELAEEHIILRVGNLPDLLQTTLMMANTSGILGTAILKTHKITFAPRRKRISFNKIDITVSHTSTERMYRSSRVNKEEVQYDQSNILIDIIEKADRNDWCYGEFGACSTCGASDIKYEILKYTGKEIEQAFLTLDYSNNQLCQKYLPNLQKLYAILKGHYFPNWTCREHNHFDFDIKTFEQKLLTKFSNNMNVESIVDYIKNTSVAHDMYREARRNEYRNQYLYPEESMSDRRKRIKKQKQNDNLLRHSKYRKDLMAKLDKMSPYERFKYVVEDRKHTIKFFPSFYVRPVLYSGEGVSREDERVLRAKIAEVNNRKGPWTSVNQYLLGGLRY
;
A
#
# COMPACT_ATOMS: atom_id res chain seq x y z
N MET A 1 18.87 17.33 -43.50
CA MET A 1 18.81 16.48 -42.30
C MET A 1 18.10 17.14 -41.11
N LEU A 2 18.41 18.39 -40.73
CA LEU A 2 17.69 19.09 -39.63
C LEU A 2 16.21 19.42 -39.92
N ASN A 3 15.78 19.48 -41.19
CA ASN A 3 14.36 19.64 -41.55
C ASN A 3 13.58 18.31 -41.70
N LEU A 4 14.24 17.15 -41.51
CA LEU A 4 13.55 15.84 -41.40
C LEU A 4 13.24 15.48 -39.94
N MET A 5 13.62 16.32 -38.97
CA MET A 5 13.38 16.13 -37.54
C MET A 5 12.10 16.85 -37.02
N ARG A 6 11.23 17.33 -37.91
CA ARG A 6 9.99 18.06 -37.56
C ARG A 6 8.72 17.20 -37.46
N SER A 7 8.86 15.89 -37.31
CA SER A 7 7.74 15.02 -36.91
C SER A 7 8.15 14.06 -35.80
N LEU A 8 8.79 14.56 -34.75
CA LEU A 8 8.94 13.77 -33.53
C LEU A 8 7.83 14.19 -32.58
N THR A 9 6.71 13.48 -32.69
CA THR A 9 5.57 13.51 -31.75
C THR A 9 5.92 12.89 -30.39
N LEU A 10 7.21 12.88 -30.05
CA LEU A 10 7.76 12.32 -28.83
C LEU A 10 7.50 13.28 -27.67
N LYS A 11 6.85 12.76 -26.63
CA LYS A 11 6.63 13.45 -25.38
C LYS A 11 7.23 12.61 -24.27
N ILE A 12 8.02 13.26 -23.43
CA ILE A 12 8.69 12.64 -22.31
C ILE A 12 8.21 13.36 -21.07
N TYR A 13 7.71 12.59 -20.13
CA TYR A 13 7.29 13.05 -18.82
C TYR A 13 8.16 12.38 -17.77
N ASN A 14 8.39 13.07 -16.66
CA ASN A 14 8.80 12.39 -15.44
C ASN A 14 7.56 11.78 -14.79
N PHE A 15 7.73 10.63 -14.15
CA PHE A 15 6.69 10.04 -13.32
C PHE A 15 7.23 9.71 -11.93
N ASP A 16 6.34 9.74 -10.96
CA ASP A 16 6.56 9.26 -9.61
C ASP A 16 5.77 7.97 -9.38
N MET A 17 6.30 7.09 -8.54
CA MET A 17 5.56 5.93 -8.03
C MET A 17 4.86 6.33 -6.73
N LEU A 18 3.59 6.69 -6.81
CA LEU A 18 2.78 7.06 -5.65
C LEU A 18 1.97 5.84 -5.18
N ALA A 19 2.30 5.32 -3.99
CA ALA A 19 1.69 4.09 -3.43
C ALA A 19 1.71 2.88 -4.39
N GLY A 20 2.66 2.83 -5.32
CA GLY A 20 2.78 1.77 -6.32
C GLY A 20 2.07 2.07 -7.64
N HIS A 21 1.47 3.25 -7.83
CA HIS A 21 0.87 3.67 -9.09
C HIS A 21 1.75 4.67 -9.83
N ILE A 22 1.65 4.69 -11.16
CA ILE A 22 2.39 5.63 -12.02
C ILE A 22 1.64 6.96 -12.05
N VAL A 23 2.25 8.01 -11.52
CA VAL A 23 1.73 9.38 -11.59
C VAL A 23 2.66 10.25 -12.42
N VAL A 24 2.18 10.69 -13.57
CA VAL A 24 2.88 11.58 -14.49
C VAL A 24 2.63 13.04 -14.13
N LEU A 25 3.70 13.85 -14.10
CA LEU A 25 3.59 15.29 -13.95
C LEU A 25 3.52 15.98 -15.31
N ASN A 26 2.38 16.61 -15.62
CA ASN A 26 2.13 17.35 -16.84
C ASN A 26 1.88 18.83 -16.51
N GLY A 27 2.95 19.63 -16.52
CA GLY A 27 2.92 20.98 -15.97
C GLY A 27 2.62 20.94 -14.47
N ASN A 28 1.51 21.56 -14.05
CA ASN A 28 1.05 21.53 -12.66
C ASN A 28 -0.02 20.44 -12.40
N THR A 29 -0.31 19.59 -13.39
CA THR A 29 -1.32 18.53 -13.27
C THR A 29 -0.68 17.17 -13.02
N LYS A 30 -1.22 16.42 -12.06
CA LYS A 30 -0.82 15.06 -11.71
C LYS A 30 -1.79 14.05 -12.31
N LEU A 31 -1.26 13.19 -13.16
CA LEU A 31 -2.04 12.26 -13.98
C LEU A 31 -1.75 10.83 -13.58
N LEU A 32 -2.75 10.13 -13.08
CA LEU A 32 -2.63 8.68 -12.86
C LEU A 32 -2.70 7.97 -14.22
N ILE A 33 -1.72 7.15 -14.53
CA ILE A 33 -1.69 6.36 -15.76
C ILE A 33 -2.28 4.99 -15.50
N ASP A 34 -3.37 4.66 -16.20
CA ASP A 34 -4.14 3.45 -15.93
C ASP A 34 -4.54 2.75 -17.24
N THR A 35 -3.79 1.72 -17.62
CA THR A 35 -4.15 0.85 -18.76
C THR A 35 -5.35 -0.06 -18.45
N GLY A 36 -5.68 -0.30 -17.17
CA GLY A 36 -6.86 -1.03 -16.71
C GLY A 36 -8.18 -0.28 -16.86
N ALA A 37 -8.14 1.05 -16.99
CA ALA A 37 -9.33 1.87 -17.19
C ALA A 37 -9.66 2.04 -18.69
N PRO A 38 -10.90 1.77 -19.14
CA PRO A 38 -11.30 1.96 -20.53
C PRO A 38 -11.54 3.43 -20.91
N SER A 39 -11.65 4.33 -19.94
CA SER A 39 -11.96 5.74 -20.18
C SER A 39 -11.23 6.66 -19.22
N SER A 40 -10.90 7.86 -19.67
CA SER A 40 -10.24 8.90 -18.89
C SER A 40 -11.24 9.80 -18.18
N PHE A 41 -10.90 10.25 -16.97
CA PHE A 41 -11.75 11.16 -16.19
C PHE A 41 -10.93 12.15 -15.35
N GLY A 42 -11.53 13.29 -15.03
CA GLY A 42 -10.93 14.34 -14.20
C GLY A 42 -11.93 15.44 -13.86
N GLU A 43 -11.55 16.35 -12.93
CA GLU A 43 -12.39 17.50 -12.57
C GLU A 43 -12.58 18.47 -13.74
N ALA A 44 -11.50 18.68 -14.51
CA ALA A 44 -11.55 19.46 -15.73
C ALA A 44 -12.26 18.67 -16.83
N SER A 45 -13.10 19.35 -17.62
CA SER A 45 -13.77 18.72 -18.77
C SER A 45 -12.83 18.35 -19.92
N SER A 46 -11.59 18.84 -19.89
CA SER A 46 -10.57 18.50 -20.89
C SER A 46 -9.17 18.64 -20.33
N ILE A 47 -8.22 17.91 -20.92
CA ILE A 47 -6.79 17.98 -20.61
C ILE A 47 -5.96 18.15 -21.88
N LEU A 48 -4.85 18.89 -21.78
CA LEU A 48 -3.79 18.88 -22.78
C LEU A 48 -2.77 17.80 -22.41
N PHE A 49 -2.77 16.67 -23.10
CA PHE A 49 -1.85 15.56 -22.87
C PHE A 49 -1.19 15.16 -24.18
N ALA A 50 0.11 14.86 -24.15
CA ALA A 50 0.87 14.53 -25.35
C ALA A 50 0.87 15.61 -26.47
N GLY A 51 0.53 16.87 -26.14
CA GLY A 51 0.32 17.93 -27.14
C GLY A 51 -1.06 17.92 -27.82
N ASN A 52 -1.96 17.03 -27.42
CA ASN A 52 -3.33 16.94 -27.91
C ASN A 52 -4.33 17.28 -26.80
N LYS A 53 -5.48 17.86 -27.17
CA LYS A 53 -6.56 18.15 -26.24
C LYS A 53 -7.56 16.99 -26.22
N TYR A 54 -7.81 16.44 -25.04
CA TYR A 54 -8.75 15.34 -24.82
C TYR A 54 -9.90 15.78 -23.94
N THR A 55 -11.11 15.30 -24.23
CA THR A 55 -12.27 15.46 -23.35
C THR A 55 -12.20 14.41 -22.25
N LEU A 56 -12.50 14.81 -21.01
CA LEU A 56 -12.54 13.92 -19.87
C LEU A 56 -13.98 13.74 -19.37
N LEU A 57 -14.28 12.55 -18.87
CA LEU A 57 -15.46 12.35 -18.04
C LEU A 57 -15.26 13.03 -16.68
N LYS A 58 -16.35 13.43 -16.01
CA LYS A 58 -16.26 13.99 -14.64
C LYS A 58 -15.93 12.96 -13.57
N ASN A 59 -16.43 11.74 -13.76
CA ASN A 59 -16.21 10.60 -12.89
C ASN A 59 -16.30 9.33 -13.73
N TYR A 60 -15.78 8.24 -13.20
CA TYR A 60 -15.88 6.92 -13.79
C TYR A 60 -16.47 5.95 -12.76
N MET A 61 -17.62 5.34 -13.07
CA MET A 61 -18.32 4.43 -12.15
C MET A 61 -18.55 5.03 -10.74
N GLY A 62 -18.83 6.34 -10.65
CA GLY A 62 -19.03 7.05 -9.38
C GLY A 62 -17.74 7.45 -8.65
N ILE A 63 -16.57 7.22 -9.24
CA ILE A 63 -15.26 7.56 -8.68
C ILE A 63 -14.85 8.94 -9.18
N THR A 64 -14.60 9.83 -8.24
CA THR A 64 -14.05 11.17 -8.49
C THR A 64 -12.54 11.17 -8.27
N THR A 65 -11.87 12.20 -8.76
CA THR A 65 -10.43 12.42 -8.50
C THR A 65 -10.13 12.62 -7.03
N GLU A 66 -11.06 13.21 -6.27
CA GLU A 66 -10.97 13.33 -4.81
C GLU A 66 -10.93 11.93 -4.15
N SER A 67 -11.89 11.06 -4.49
CA SER A 67 -11.91 9.70 -3.94
C SER A 67 -10.67 8.90 -4.33
N LEU A 68 -10.22 9.05 -5.58
CA LEU A 68 -8.99 8.42 -6.07
C LEU A 68 -7.75 8.92 -5.32
N SER A 69 -7.64 10.24 -5.12
CA SER A 69 -6.52 10.87 -4.40
C SER A 69 -6.43 10.38 -2.97
N ASN A 70 -7.58 10.24 -2.30
CA ASN A 70 -7.65 9.70 -0.94
C ASN A 70 -7.17 8.24 -0.89
N SER A 71 -7.61 7.43 -1.84
CA SER A 71 -7.25 6.00 -1.89
C SER A 71 -5.78 5.76 -2.21
N ILE A 72 -5.17 6.53 -3.11
CA ILE A 72 -3.75 6.37 -3.43
C ILE A 72 -2.79 7.13 -2.48
N GLY A 73 -3.34 7.94 -1.57
CA GLY A 73 -2.56 8.68 -0.58
C GLY A 73 -1.85 9.92 -1.13
N GLY A 74 -2.35 10.53 -2.21
CA GLY A 74 -1.82 11.79 -2.72
C GLY A 74 -2.63 12.36 -3.88
N PRO A 75 -2.41 13.64 -4.23
CA PRO A 75 -3.27 14.36 -5.17
C PRO A 75 -3.14 13.82 -6.61
N VAL A 76 -4.28 13.59 -7.24
CA VAL A 76 -4.47 13.25 -8.65
C VAL A 76 -5.51 14.18 -9.24
N ASP A 77 -5.16 14.84 -10.35
CA ASP A 77 -6.07 15.77 -11.03
C ASP A 77 -6.91 15.08 -12.11
N ALA A 78 -6.39 13.97 -12.66
CA ALA A 78 -7.08 13.14 -13.64
C ALA A 78 -6.49 11.72 -13.70
N LEU A 79 -7.31 10.77 -14.15
CA LEU A 79 -6.89 9.43 -14.55
C LEU A 79 -6.92 9.36 -16.08
N ILE A 80 -5.81 8.93 -16.66
CA ILE A 80 -5.63 8.76 -18.11
C ILE A 80 -5.73 7.27 -18.44
N GLY A 81 -6.85 6.91 -19.07
CA GLY A 81 -7.24 5.56 -19.43
C GLY A 81 -6.85 5.16 -20.86
N SER A 82 -7.23 3.95 -21.21
CA SER A 82 -6.99 3.31 -22.51
C SER A 82 -7.62 4.01 -23.71
N ASP A 83 -8.65 4.84 -23.52
CA ASP A 83 -9.20 5.70 -24.57
C ASP A 83 -8.18 6.70 -25.11
N ILE A 84 -7.26 7.18 -24.26
CA ILE A 84 -6.17 8.08 -24.63
C ILE A 84 -4.86 7.32 -24.84
N LEU A 85 -4.51 6.41 -23.93
CA LEU A 85 -3.21 5.71 -23.94
C LEU A 85 -3.01 4.88 -25.22
N ASN A 86 -4.09 4.30 -25.78
CA ASN A 86 -4.00 3.45 -26.96
C ASN A 86 -3.67 4.20 -28.26
N GLU A 87 -3.64 5.54 -28.26
CA GLU A 87 -3.18 6.34 -29.40
C GLU A 87 -1.65 6.34 -29.56
N TYR A 88 -0.90 5.87 -28.56
CA TYR A 88 0.54 6.02 -28.49
C TYR A 88 1.26 4.68 -28.36
N ASP A 89 2.51 4.66 -28.82
CA ASP A 89 3.51 3.74 -28.28
C ASP A 89 4.09 4.37 -27.02
N ILE A 90 4.18 3.61 -25.94
CA ILE A 90 4.55 4.09 -24.61
C ILE A 90 5.76 3.31 -24.11
N LEU A 91 6.77 3.99 -23.59
CA LEU A 91 7.88 3.40 -22.84
C LEU A 91 7.82 3.88 -21.39
N ILE A 92 7.72 2.93 -20.48
CA ILE A 92 7.81 3.13 -19.03
C ILE A 92 9.21 2.72 -18.61
N ASP A 93 10.06 3.69 -18.29
CA ASP A 93 11.43 3.48 -17.85
C ASP A 93 11.61 3.91 -16.37
N PRO A 94 11.45 2.96 -15.42
CA PRO A 94 11.61 3.25 -14.00
C PRO A 94 13.08 3.50 -13.60
N THR A 95 14.07 3.20 -14.44
CA THR A 95 15.48 3.53 -14.13
C THR A 95 15.77 5.02 -14.27
N ASN A 96 15.01 5.70 -15.14
CA ASN A 96 15.13 7.12 -15.40
C ASN A 96 13.89 7.91 -14.91
N ASN A 97 12.96 7.26 -14.19
CA ASN A 97 11.66 7.82 -13.82
C ASN A 97 10.94 8.47 -15.01
N SER A 98 11.04 7.86 -16.19
CA SER A 98 10.63 8.45 -17.46
C SER A 98 9.44 7.71 -18.07
N PHE A 99 8.42 8.48 -18.41
CA PHE A 99 7.24 8.02 -19.15
C PHE A 99 7.25 8.69 -20.51
N MET A 100 7.61 7.91 -21.52
CA MET A 100 7.77 8.37 -22.90
C MET A 100 6.61 7.88 -23.74
N LEU A 101 6.09 8.74 -24.62
CA LEU A 101 5.04 8.38 -25.56
C LEU A 101 5.20 9.08 -26.90
N THR A 102 4.81 8.40 -27.96
CA THR A 102 4.88 8.91 -29.33
C THR A 102 3.82 8.27 -30.22
N LYS A 103 3.41 8.96 -31.29
CA LYS A 103 2.60 8.36 -32.36
C LYS A 103 3.47 7.63 -33.38
N ASP A 104 4.78 7.78 -33.32
CA ASP A 104 5.72 6.95 -34.07
C ASP A 104 5.90 5.58 -33.38
N GLU A 105 6.59 4.65 -34.02
CA GLU A 105 6.87 3.36 -33.41
C GLU A 105 8.06 3.43 -32.45
N LEU A 106 7.89 2.92 -31.22
CA LEU A 106 9.02 2.70 -30.31
C LEU A 106 9.66 1.32 -30.56
N PRO A 107 10.99 1.17 -30.39
CA PRO A 107 11.62 -0.13 -30.41
C PRO A 107 11.06 -1.06 -29.33
N LEU A 108 10.70 -2.29 -29.72
CA LEU A 108 10.29 -3.36 -28.82
C LEU A 108 11.54 -4.12 -28.39
N THR A 109 12.19 -3.65 -27.32
CA THR A 109 13.39 -4.28 -26.76
C THR A 109 13.03 -5.31 -25.68
N GLY A 110 13.82 -6.38 -25.58
CA GLY A 110 13.60 -7.46 -24.63
C GLY A 110 12.56 -8.46 -25.11
N THR A 111 11.90 -9.11 -24.17
CA THR A 111 10.94 -10.17 -24.47
C THR A 111 9.62 -9.57 -24.92
N CYS A 112 9.22 -9.84 -26.17
CA CYS A 112 8.03 -9.27 -26.78
C CYS A 112 6.92 -10.31 -26.91
N ILE A 113 5.72 -9.96 -26.46
CA ILE A 113 4.53 -10.80 -26.54
C ILE A 113 3.37 -10.08 -27.24
N GLY A 114 2.42 -10.87 -27.73
CA GLY A 114 1.18 -10.37 -28.32
C GLY A 114 0.24 -9.77 -27.29
N LEU A 115 -0.46 -8.70 -27.67
CA LEU A 115 -1.56 -8.13 -26.92
C LEU A 115 -2.89 -8.52 -27.56
N ASP A 116 -3.81 -8.98 -26.73
CA ASP A 116 -5.24 -8.95 -27.01
C ASP A 116 -5.86 -7.71 -26.32
N ASN A 117 -7.14 -7.44 -26.54
CA ASN A 117 -7.81 -6.30 -25.91
C ASN A 117 -9.27 -6.60 -25.59
N PHE A 118 -9.78 -5.97 -24.54
CA PHE A 118 -11.20 -5.97 -24.19
C PHE A 118 -11.62 -4.56 -23.78
N MET A 119 -12.50 -3.93 -24.57
CA MET A 119 -12.91 -2.53 -24.37
C MET A 119 -11.71 -1.56 -24.28
N GLY A 120 -10.65 -1.82 -25.06
CA GLY A 120 -9.42 -1.02 -25.03
C GLY A 120 -8.42 -1.43 -23.94
N ILE A 121 -8.83 -2.21 -22.93
CA ILE A 121 -7.93 -2.69 -21.87
C ILE A 121 -7.04 -3.81 -22.43
N PRO A 122 -5.70 -3.72 -22.29
CA PRO A 122 -4.79 -4.70 -22.85
C PRO A 122 -4.79 -6.02 -22.08
N ILE A 123 -4.79 -7.13 -22.81
CA ILE A 123 -4.71 -8.48 -22.27
C ILE A 123 -3.42 -9.14 -22.77
N ILE A 124 -2.69 -9.77 -21.85
CA ILE A 124 -1.51 -10.59 -22.13
C ILE A 124 -1.77 -12.04 -21.75
N ASN A 125 -1.02 -12.95 -22.39
CA ASN A 125 -0.92 -14.33 -21.93
C ASN A 125 0.34 -14.46 -21.08
N ALA A 126 0.17 -14.97 -19.85
CA ALA A 126 1.26 -15.37 -18.98
C ALA A 126 1.13 -16.88 -18.69
N LYS A 127 2.23 -17.54 -18.36
CA LYS A 127 2.20 -18.93 -17.90
C LYS A 127 2.50 -19.01 -16.41
N ILE A 128 1.64 -19.71 -15.68
CA ILE A 128 1.73 -19.91 -14.23
C ILE A 128 1.66 -21.42 -13.99
N GLY A 129 2.76 -22.00 -13.52
CA GLY A 129 2.93 -23.44 -13.54
C GLY A 129 2.83 -23.98 -14.97
N ASN A 130 1.88 -24.87 -15.24
CA ASN A 130 1.63 -25.45 -16.56
C ASN A 130 0.44 -24.82 -17.30
N GLU A 131 -0.20 -23.80 -16.74
CA GLU A 131 -1.38 -23.17 -17.32
C GLU A 131 -1.04 -21.86 -18.02
N ILE A 132 -1.66 -21.61 -19.17
CA ILE A 132 -1.69 -20.28 -19.80
C ILE A 132 -2.85 -19.51 -19.18
N VAL A 133 -2.54 -18.35 -18.62
CA VAL A 133 -3.47 -17.45 -17.93
C VAL A 133 -3.54 -16.14 -18.70
N ARG A 134 -4.76 -15.75 -19.09
CA ARG A 134 -5.05 -14.43 -19.67
C ARG A 134 -5.16 -13.40 -18.56
N MET A 135 -4.33 -12.36 -18.61
CA MET A 135 -4.26 -11.32 -17.58
C MET A 135 -4.41 -9.94 -18.21
N PHE A 136 -5.14 -9.03 -17.56
CA PHE A 136 -5.07 -7.62 -17.94
C PHE A 136 -3.69 -7.06 -17.59
N PHE A 137 -3.13 -6.22 -18.47
CA PHE A 137 -1.99 -5.39 -18.12
C PHE A 137 -2.51 -4.05 -17.59
N ASP A 138 -2.32 -3.80 -16.30
CA ASP A 138 -3.02 -2.73 -15.57
C ASP A 138 -2.02 -1.88 -14.78
N THR A 139 -1.67 -0.72 -15.31
CA THR A 139 -0.82 0.24 -14.59
C THR A 139 -1.54 0.98 -13.46
N GLY A 140 -2.87 0.87 -13.38
CA GLY A 140 -3.70 1.31 -12.27
C GLY A 140 -3.68 0.35 -11.08
N ALA A 141 -3.20 -0.88 -11.23
CA ALA A 141 -3.05 -1.85 -10.15
C ALA A 141 -1.61 -1.88 -9.60
N LYS A 142 -1.42 -1.63 -8.30
CA LYS A 142 -0.09 -1.71 -7.67
C LYS A 142 0.41 -3.15 -7.48
N LEU A 143 -0.51 -4.08 -7.25
CA LEU A 143 -0.25 -5.51 -7.13
C LEU A 143 -0.69 -6.25 -8.40
N SER A 144 -0.14 -7.43 -8.60
CA SER A 144 -0.73 -8.39 -9.53
C SER A 144 -1.76 -9.23 -8.79
N TYR A 145 -2.77 -9.72 -9.51
CA TYR A 145 -3.85 -10.53 -8.96
C TYR A 145 -4.10 -11.77 -9.80
N LEU A 146 -4.53 -12.83 -9.13
CA LEU A 146 -5.02 -14.04 -9.76
C LEU A 146 -6.31 -14.51 -9.08
N ASP A 147 -7.08 -15.29 -9.82
CA ASP A 147 -8.13 -16.12 -9.26
C ASP A 147 -7.60 -16.96 -8.07
N SER A 148 -8.37 -17.03 -6.99
CA SER A 148 -8.05 -17.85 -5.82
C SER A 148 -7.85 -19.34 -6.16
N GLU A 149 -8.52 -19.84 -7.21
CA GLU A 149 -8.33 -21.20 -7.73
C GLU A 149 -6.92 -21.39 -8.33
N LYS A 150 -6.19 -20.32 -8.63
CA LYS A 150 -4.80 -20.41 -9.13
C LYS A 150 -3.76 -20.20 -8.03
N THR A 151 -4.12 -19.48 -6.97
CA THR A 151 -3.19 -19.18 -5.86
C THR A 151 -3.22 -20.24 -4.76
N HIS A 152 -4.28 -21.05 -4.64
CA HIS A 152 -4.41 -22.02 -3.54
C HIS A 152 -3.32 -23.11 -3.49
N PHE A 153 -2.56 -23.30 -4.57
CA PHE A 153 -1.41 -24.20 -4.63
C PHE A 153 -0.13 -23.60 -4.02
N TYR A 154 -0.12 -22.31 -3.70
CA TYR A 154 1.05 -21.58 -3.20
C TYR A 154 0.93 -21.29 -1.71
N HIS A 155 2.08 -21.16 -1.05
CA HIS A 155 2.12 -20.77 0.36
C HIS A 155 1.86 -19.26 0.51
N PRO A 156 0.92 -18.85 1.39
CA PRO A 156 0.74 -17.45 1.72
C PRO A 156 2.03 -16.84 2.28
N VAL A 157 2.41 -15.66 1.77
CA VAL A 157 3.59 -14.91 2.23
C VAL A 157 3.22 -13.65 3.01
N GLY A 158 1.96 -13.23 2.97
CA GLY A 158 1.48 -12.08 3.74
C GLY A 158 0.07 -11.64 3.38
N THR A 159 -0.32 -10.48 3.88
CA THR A 159 -1.56 -9.79 3.53
C THR A 159 -1.22 -8.38 3.11
N GLU A 160 -1.80 -7.91 2.01
CA GLU A 160 -1.64 -6.55 1.52
C GLU A 160 -3.00 -5.84 1.52
N TYR A 161 -2.98 -4.52 1.77
CA TYR A 161 -4.14 -3.65 1.65
C TYR A 161 -4.11 -2.96 0.29
N ASP A 162 -5.23 -2.90 -0.40
CA ASP A 162 -5.34 -2.26 -1.71
C ASP A 162 -6.71 -1.58 -1.88
N PHE A 163 -6.86 -0.85 -2.97
CA PHE A 163 -8.08 -0.17 -3.35
C PHE A 163 -8.44 -0.55 -4.79
N TYR A 164 -9.72 -0.81 -5.04
CA TYR A 164 -10.22 -0.94 -6.39
C TYR A 164 -11.47 -0.06 -6.63
N PRO A 165 -11.49 0.69 -7.75
CA PRO A 165 -12.68 1.34 -8.30
C PRO A 165 -14.02 0.61 -8.10
N GLY A 166 -14.89 1.13 -7.23
CA GLY A 166 -16.24 0.58 -7.00
C GLY A 166 -16.34 -0.53 -5.96
N LEU A 167 -15.22 -1.17 -5.60
CA LEU A 167 -15.14 -2.06 -4.43
C LEU A 167 -14.77 -1.29 -3.15
N GLY A 168 -13.93 -0.26 -3.28
CA GLY A 168 -13.33 0.45 -2.16
C GLY A 168 -12.06 -0.23 -1.66
N ASP A 169 -11.68 0.08 -0.43
CA ASP A 169 -10.52 -0.53 0.23
C ASP A 169 -10.78 -2.00 0.55
N PHE A 170 -9.80 -2.84 0.30
CA PHE A 170 -9.85 -4.27 0.63
C PHE A 170 -8.48 -4.77 1.07
N SER A 171 -8.45 -5.95 1.68
CA SER A 171 -7.21 -6.67 1.99
C SER A 171 -7.21 -8.01 1.30
N THR A 172 -6.05 -8.45 0.83
CA THR A 172 -5.91 -9.74 0.15
C THR A 172 -4.72 -10.52 0.70
N ILE A 173 -4.88 -11.85 0.78
CA ILE A 173 -3.76 -12.75 1.04
C ILE A 173 -2.88 -12.74 -0.20
N THR A 174 -1.57 -12.73 0.02
CA THR A 174 -0.58 -12.64 -1.04
C THR A 174 0.37 -13.82 -1.07
N TYR A 175 0.91 -14.08 -2.25
CA TYR A 175 1.75 -15.22 -2.62
C TYR A 175 2.91 -14.72 -3.47
N ASP A 176 4.08 -15.34 -3.34
CA ASP A 176 5.16 -15.14 -4.31
C ASP A 176 5.02 -16.20 -5.40
N ILE A 177 4.66 -15.77 -6.62
CA ILE A 177 4.34 -16.65 -7.74
C ILE A 177 5.30 -16.37 -8.90
N GLN A 178 5.87 -17.45 -9.45
CA GLN A 178 6.61 -17.38 -10.70
C GLN A 178 5.63 -17.25 -11.87
N ILE A 179 5.76 -16.14 -12.61
CA ILE A 179 5.00 -15.82 -13.80
C ILE A 179 5.97 -15.84 -14.98
N GLU A 180 5.60 -16.58 -16.02
CA GLU A 180 6.35 -16.69 -17.26
C GLU A 180 5.71 -15.80 -18.34
N LEU A 181 6.47 -14.81 -18.82
CA LEU A 181 6.06 -13.93 -19.91
C LEU A 181 6.94 -14.25 -21.12
N ALA A 182 6.44 -15.16 -21.97
CA ALA A 182 7.24 -15.85 -22.99
C ALA A 182 8.50 -16.52 -22.38
N GLU A 183 9.70 -15.99 -22.63
CA GLU A 183 10.96 -16.57 -22.13
C GLU A 183 11.41 -15.97 -20.78
N GLU A 184 10.73 -14.91 -20.31
CA GLU A 184 11.06 -14.30 -19.02
C GLU A 184 10.38 -15.01 -17.86
N HIS A 185 11.15 -15.33 -16.83
CA HIS A 185 10.66 -15.87 -15.56
C HIS A 185 10.77 -14.80 -14.47
N ILE A 186 9.63 -14.40 -13.91
CA ILE A 186 9.55 -13.31 -12.94
C ILE A 186 8.79 -13.79 -11.71
N ILE A 187 9.37 -13.60 -10.53
CA ILE A 187 8.64 -13.82 -9.27
C ILE A 187 7.95 -12.51 -8.89
N LEU A 188 6.62 -12.54 -8.81
CA LEU A 188 5.81 -11.39 -8.41
C LEU A 188 5.00 -11.71 -7.14
N ARG A 189 4.81 -10.68 -6.32
CA ARG A 189 3.83 -10.68 -5.23
C ARG A 189 2.44 -10.57 -5.83
N VAL A 190 1.64 -11.63 -5.68
CA VAL A 190 0.31 -11.75 -6.26
C VAL A 190 -0.73 -11.86 -5.15
N GLY A 191 -1.79 -11.06 -5.23
CA GLY A 191 -2.96 -11.16 -4.36
C GLY A 191 -4.07 -12.03 -4.94
N ASN A 192 -4.98 -12.50 -4.09
CA ASN A 192 -6.25 -13.03 -4.55
C ASN A 192 -7.12 -11.89 -5.08
N LEU A 193 -7.68 -12.10 -6.26
CA LEU A 193 -8.65 -11.20 -6.84
C LEU A 193 -9.96 -11.24 -6.02
N PRO A 194 -10.52 -10.09 -5.60
CA PRO A 194 -11.84 -10.06 -4.97
C PRO A 194 -12.96 -10.59 -5.88
N ASP A 195 -13.93 -11.33 -5.34
CA ASP A 195 -15.04 -11.97 -6.08
C ASP A 195 -15.77 -11.00 -7.04
N LEU A 196 -15.96 -9.75 -6.63
CA LEU A 196 -16.62 -8.73 -7.44
C LEU A 196 -15.83 -8.43 -8.72
N LEU A 197 -14.50 -8.38 -8.63
CA LEU A 197 -13.63 -8.15 -9.78
C LEU A 197 -13.54 -9.37 -10.67
N GLN A 198 -13.62 -10.57 -10.09
CA GLN A 198 -13.59 -11.83 -10.82
C GLN A 198 -14.72 -11.90 -11.82
N THR A 199 -15.89 -11.39 -11.43
CA THR A 199 -17.06 -11.32 -12.30
C THR A 199 -16.82 -10.46 -13.54
N THR A 200 -16.14 -9.32 -13.39
CA THR A 200 -15.77 -8.45 -14.52
C THR A 200 -14.67 -9.08 -15.38
N LEU A 201 -13.68 -9.74 -14.77
CA LEU A 201 -12.61 -10.44 -15.50
C LEU A 201 -13.13 -11.60 -16.35
N MET A 202 -14.14 -12.34 -15.86
CA MET A 202 -14.76 -13.45 -16.58
C MET A 202 -15.39 -13.00 -17.91
N MET A 203 -15.96 -11.79 -17.98
CA MET A 203 -16.52 -11.24 -19.22
C MET A 203 -15.46 -11.04 -20.31
N ALA A 204 -14.21 -10.80 -19.92
CA ALA A 204 -13.07 -10.64 -20.83
C ALA A 204 -12.31 -11.95 -21.10
N ASN A 205 -12.80 -13.08 -20.57
CA ASN A 205 -12.09 -14.35 -20.52
C ASN A 205 -10.66 -14.17 -19.94
N THR A 206 -10.57 -13.43 -18.84
CA THR A 206 -9.33 -13.20 -18.09
C THR A 206 -9.47 -13.76 -16.68
N SER A 207 -8.35 -14.12 -16.05
CA SER A 207 -8.32 -14.67 -14.68
C SER A 207 -7.20 -14.07 -13.84
N GLY A 208 -6.68 -12.91 -14.27
CA GLY A 208 -5.68 -12.17 -13.52
C GLY A 208 -5.46 -10.76 -14.00
N ILE A 209 -4.64 -10.04 -13.23
CA ILE A 209 -4.18 -8.68 -13.49
C ILE A 209 -2.67 -8.67 -13.26
N LEU A 210 -1.90 -8.21 -14.25
CA LEU A 210 -0.48 -7.90 -14.10
C LEU A 210 -0.36 -6.40 -13.80
N GLY A 211 -0.12 -6.09 -12.53
CA GLY A 211 0.04 -4.73 -12.03
C GLY A 211 1.46 -4.17 -12.22
N THR A 212 1.72 -3.00 -11.66
CA THR A 212 2.99 -2.25 -11.77
C THR A 212 4.18 -2.88 -11.05
N ALA A 213 3.97 -3.91 -10.21
CA ALA A 213 5.05 -4.59 -9.48
C ALA A 213 6.19 -5.09 -10.39
N ILE A 214 5.88 -5.40 -11.65
CA ILE A 214 6.87 -5.79 -12.68
C ILE A 214 7.88 -4.69 -13.01
N LEU A 215 7.54 -3.42 -12.80
CA LEU A 215 8.44 -2.28 -13.04
C LEU A 215 9.64 -2.24 -12.09
N LYS A 216 9.62 -3.03 -11.01
CA LYS A 216 10.79 -3.20 -10.14
C LYS A 216 11.97 -3.87 -10.86
N THR A 217 11.70 -4.64 -11.91
CA THR A 217 12.70 -5.46 -12.60
C THR A 217 12.71 -5.24 -14.11
N HIS A 218 11.73 -4.53 -14.68
CA HIS A 218 11.60 -4.35 -16.12
C HIS A 218 11.25 -2.91 -16.53
N LYS A 219 11.79 -2.49 -17.66
CA LYS A 219 11.22 -1.43 -18.49
C LYS A 219 10.15 -2.04 -19.39
N ILE A 220 9.09 -1.29 -19.67
CA ILE A 220 7.98 -1.78 -20.48
C ILE A 220 7.79 -0.89 -21.69
N THR A 221 7.81 -1.48 -22.88
CA THR A 221 7.30 -0.82 -24.09
C THR A 221 5.92 -1.36 -24.41
N PHE A 222 4.89 -0.54 -24.25
CA PHE A 222 3.50 -0.83 -24.57
C PHE A 222 3.17 -0.23 -25.95
N ALA A 223 2.90 -1.10 -26.94
CA ALA A 223 2.61 -0.71 -28.33
C ALA A 223 1.22 -1.23 -28.75
N PRO A 224 0.12 -0.65 -28.22
CA PRO A 224 -1.24 -1.14 -28.41
C PRO A 224 -1.67 -1.16 -29.88
N ARG A 225 -1.28 -0.15 -30.67
CA ARG A 225 -1.59 -0.06 -32.10
C ARG A 225 -0.99 -1.20 -32.93
N ARG A 226 0.13 -1.75 -32.46
CA ARG A 226 0.82 -2.91 -33.06
C ARG A 226 0.44 -4.23 -32.37
N LYS A 227 -0.43 -4.18 -31.36
CA LYS A 227 -0.83 -5.32 -30.53
C LYS A 227 0.38 -6.06 -29.96
N ARG A 228 1.34 -5.30 -29.42
CA ARG A 228 2.58 -5.82 -28.83
C ARG A 228 2.91 -5.10 -27.53
N ILE A 229 3.52 -5.84 -26.61
CA ILE A 229 4.17 -5.31 -25.42
C ILE A 229 5.53 -5.97 -25.30
N SER A 230 6.54 -5.26 -24.83
CA SER A 230 7.85 -5.84 -24.54
C SER A 230 8.29 -5.53 -23.11
N PHE A 231 8.92 -6.53 -22.50
CA PHE A 231 9.50 -6.48 -21.16
C PHE A 231 11.01 -6.54 -21.31
N ASN A 232 11.66 -5.42 -21.02
CA ASN A 232 13.10 -5.32 -21.05
C ASN A 232 13.64 -5.35 -19.62
N LYS A 233 14.34 -6.43 -19.27
CA LYS A 233 14.90 -6.60 -17.93
C LYS A 233 15.86 -5.45 -17.63
N ILE A 234 15.71 -4.88 -16.45
CA ILE A 234 16.63 -3.88 -15.94
C ILE A 234 17.79 -4.66 -15.35
N ASP A 235 18.97 -4.50 -15.94
CA ASP A 235 20.21 -4.91 -15.30
C ASP A 235 20.37 -4.06 -14.05
N ILE A 236 19.96 -4.60 -12.90
CA ILE A 236 20.41 -4.11 -11.60
C ILE A 236 21.86 -4.57 -11.46
N THR A 237 22.73 -4.09 -12.35
CA THR A 237 24.12 -3.97 -11.96
C THR A 237 24.07 -2.99 -10.80
N VAL A 238 24.46 -3.41 -9.60
CA VAL A 238 24.70 -2.50 -8.48
C VAL A 238 25.86 -1.62 -8.91
N SER A 239 25.57 -0.63 -9.74
CA SER A 239 26.51 0.40 -10.10
C SER A 239 26.56 1.29 -8.87
N HIS A 240 27.61 1.14 -8.06
CA HIS A 240 27.99 2.07 -7.00
C HIS A 240 28.32 3.49 -7.54
N THR A 241 27.70 3.92 -8.65
CA THR A 241 28.15 5.04 -9.48
C THR A 241 27.29 6.29 -9.34
N SER A 242 26.29 6.32 -8.44
CA SER A 242 25.58 7.56 -8.11
C SER A 242 26.48 8.54 -7.33
N THR A 243 27.50 8.07 -6.61
CA THR A 243 28.55 8.92 -6.01
C THR A 243 29.70 9.24 -6.99
N GLU A 244 30.00 8.37 -7.96
CA GLU A 244 31.12 8.60 -8.90
C GLU A 244 30.87 9.73 -9.92
N ARG A 245 29.62 9.98 -10.34
CA ARG A 245 29.34 11.05 -11.33
C ARG A 245 29.51 12.46 -10.77
N MET A 246 29.49 12.65 -9.45
CA MET A 246 29.75 13.95 -8.83
C MET A 246 31.24 14.24 -8.59
N TYR A 247 32.10 13.22 -8.60
CA TYR A 247 33.54 13.37 -8.27
C TYR A 247 34.51 13.22 -9.46
N ARG A 248 34.06 12.70 -10.61
CA ARG A 248 34.92 12.54 -11.80
C ARG A 248 35.16 13.82 -12.64
N SER A 249 35.00 15.01 -12.06
CA SER A 249 35.54 16.26 -12.63
C SER A 249 36.99 16.56 -12.21
N SER A 250 37.66 15.66 -11.47
CA SER A 250 39.07 15.82 -11.07
C SER A 250 39.91 14.58 -11.38
N ARG A 251 41.02 14.81 -12.10
CA ARG A 251 42.04 13.90 -12.65
C ARG A 251 42.55 12.69 -11.81
N VAL A 252 42.69 11.57 -12.55
CA VAL A 252 43.84 10.61 -12.65
C VAL A 252 43.93 9.37 -11.74
N ASN A 253 44.20 8.25 -12.45
CA ASN A 253 44.72 6.91 -12.16
C ASN A 253 43.88 5.83 -11.48
N LYS A 254 43.84 4.69 -12.19
CA LYS A 254 43.27 3.39 -11.82
C LYS A 254 44.23 2.65 -10.89
N GLU A 255 43.80 2.41 -9.67
CA GLU A 255 44.21 1.26 -8.86
C GLU A 255 42.96 0.65 -8.21
N GLU A 256 42.97 -0.67 -7.97
CA GLU A 256 41.85 -1.46 -7.45
C GLU A 256 41.25 -0.85 -6.18
N VAL A 257 39.94 -0.57 -6.21
CA VAL A 257 39.23 -0.02 -5.05
C VAL A 257 38.77 -1.15 -4.14
N GLN A 258 39.45 -1.31 -3.01
CA GLN A 258 38.97 -2.03 -1.85
C GLN A 258 37.86 -1.19 -1.18
N TYR A 259 36.68 -1.80 -0.94
CA TYR A 259 35.49 -1.11 -0.45
C TYR A 259 35.69 -0.56 0.98
N ASP A 260 35.58 0.76 1.15
CA ASP A 260 35.72 1.40 2.46
C ASP A 260 34.40 1.35 3.25
N GLN A 261 34.38 0.47 4.26
CA GLN A 261 33.23 0.19 5.13
C GLN A 261 32.78 1.38 5.99
N SER A 262 33.59 2.42 6.14
CA SER A 262 33.22 3.64 6.88
C SER A 262 32.05 4.41 6.24
N ASN A 263 31.84 4.26 4.93
CA ASN A 263 30.77 4.93 4.17
C ASN A 263 29.36 4.41 4.51
N ILE A 264 29.23 3.16 4.96
CA ILE A 264 27.93 2.58 5.38
C ILE A 264 27.38 3.36 6.58
N LEU A 265 28.24 3.64 7.56
CA LEU A 265 27.83 4.31 8.78
C LEU A 265 27.49 5.78 8.53
N ILE A 266 28.27 6.46 7.69
CA ILE A 266 28.02 7.85 7.31
C ILE A 266 26.68 7.97 6.57
N ASP A 267 26.36 7.06 5.65
CA ASP A 267 25.08 7.07 4.93
C ASP A 267 23.88 6.88 5.87
N ILE A 268 23.96 5.92 6.81
CA ILE A 268 22.92 5.70 7.84
C ILE A 268 22.75 6.96 8.70
N ILE A 269 23.85 7.57 9.14
CA ILE A 269 23.82 8.74 10.03
C ILE A 269 23.31 9.98 9.30
N GLU A 270 23.73 10.26 8.07
CA GLU A 270 23.28 11.42 7.30
C GLU A 270 21.80 11.31 6.87
N LYS A 271 21.30 10.09 6.63
CA LYS A 271 19.88 9.86 6.42
C LYS A 271 19.07 10.03 7.71
N ALA A 272 19.63 9.62 8.85
CA ALA A 272 19.02 9.84 10.16
C ALA A 272 18.97 11.33 10.53
N ASP A 273 20.01 12.10 10.18
CA ASP A 273 20.13 13.54 10.49
C ASP A 273 19.18 14.39 9.63
N ARG A 274 19.01 14.03 8.34
CA ARG A 274 18.11 14.73 7.41
C ARG A 274 16.62 14.61 7.72
N ASN A 275 16.23 13.57 8.47
CA ASN A 275 14.83 13.21 8.69
C ASN A 275 14.26 13.67 10.05
N ASP A 276 14.98 14.51 10.79
CA ASP A 276 14.57 15.15 12.06
C ASP A 276 13.76 14.21 12.98
N TRP A 277 14.47 13.41 13.78
CA TRP A 277 13.99 12.25 14.57
C TRP A 277 12.59 12.45 15.18
N CYS A 278 11.55 12.11 14.44
CA CYS A 278 10.18 12.21 14.91
C CYS A 278 9.85 11.00 15.80
N TYR A 279 9.70 11.23 17.11
CA TYR A 279 9.26 10.23 18.08
C TYR A 279 7.75 10.03 17.97
N GLY A 280 7.32 9.04 17.18
CA GLY A 280 5.94 8.56 17.12
C GLY A 280 5.90 7.03 17.10
N GLU A 281 5.04 6.43 17.92
CA GLU A 281 4.81 4.98 17.92
C GLU A 281 4.10 4.54 16.63
N PHE A 282 4.63 3.49 16.00
CA PHE A 282 4.01 2.68 14.94
C PHE A 282 3.22 3.44 13.87
N GLY A 283 3.94 4.13 12.99
CA GLY A 283 3.42 4.67 11.74
C GLY A 283 4.38 5.68 11.14
N ALA A 284 4.40 5.82 9.81
CA ALA A 284 5.08 6.91 9.15
C ALA A 284 4.59 8.24 9.76
N CYS A 285 5.52 9.13 10.13
CA CYS A 285 5.18 10.46 10.59
C CYS A 285 4.45 11.18 9.45
N SER A 286 3.12 11.32 9.58
CA SER A 286 2.25 11.87 8.53
C SER A 286 2.58 13.33 8.17
N THR A 287 3.40 14.00 9.00
CA THR A 287 3.83 15.38 8.80
C THR A 287 5.15 15.55 8.07
N CYS A 288 6.08 14.58 8.09
CA CYS A 288 7.39 14.73 7.44
C CYS A 288 7.72 13.70 6.34
N GLY A 289 6.92 12.63 6.18
CA GLY A 289 7.13 11.64 5.12
C GLY A 289 8.43 10.84 5.24
N ALA A 290 9.12 10.89 6.39
CA ALA A 290 10.37 10.17 6.60
C ALA A 290 10.18 8.65 6.53
N SER A 291 11.04 7.98 5.77
CA SER A 291 11.18 6.51 5.78
C SER A 291 11.63 6.05 7.16
N ASP A 292 10.94 5.08 7.74
CA ASP A 292 11.26 4.54 9.06
C ASP A 292 12.69 3.97 9.06
N ILE A 293 13.56 4.58 9.85
CA ILE A 293 14.98 4.25 10.00
C ILE A 293 15.19 2.77 10.33
N LYS A 294 14.18 2.12 10.93
CA LYS A 294 14.11 0.68 11.13
C LYS A 294 14.38 -0.07 9.83
N TYR A 295 13.75 0.31 8.72
CA TYR A 295 13.92 -0.38 7.43
C TYR A 295 15.27 -0.12 6.77
N GLU A 296 15.87 1.06 6.99
CA GLU A 296 17.21 1.34 6.48
C GLU A 296 18.29 0.57 7.23
N ILE A 297 18.15 0.40 8.56
CA ILE A 297 19.05 -0.42 9.37
C ILE A 297 18.93 -1.91 9.03
N LEU A 298 17.71 -2.40 8.77
CA LEU A 298 17.44 -3.80 8.42
C LEU A 298 18.04 -4.24 7.06
N LYS A 299 18.56 -3.31 6.25
CA LYS A 299 19.29 -3.64 5.01
C LYS A 299 20.69 -4.18 5.26
N TYR A 300 21.23 -4.00 6.46
CA TYR A 300 22.58 -4.42 6.82
C TYR A 300 22.55 -5.50 7.89
N THR A 301 23.46 -6.46 7.81
CA THR A 301 23.64 -7.49 8.83
C THR A 301 24.27 -6.88 10.09
N GLY A 302 24.01 -7.49 11.25
CA GLY A 302 24.63 -7.07 12.51
C GLY A 302 26.17 -7.01 12.44
N LYS A 303 26.81 -7.94 11.71
CA LYS A 303 28.28 -7.98 11.54
C LYS A 303 28.82 -6.85 10.67
N GLU A 304 28.07 -6.42 9.66
CA GLU A 304 28.46 -5.29 8.80
C GLU A 304 28.40 -3.97 9.58
N ILE A 305 27.38 -3.81 10.42
CA ILE A 305 27.28 -2.67 11.33
C ILE A 305 28.42 -2.73 12.37
N GLU A 306 28.67 -3.90 12.97
CA GLU A 306 29.76 -4.11 13.93
C GLU A 306 31.12 -3.68 13.35
N GLN A 307 31.45 -4.19 12.16
CA GLN A 307 32.72 -3.92 11.52
C GLN A 307 32.84 -2.45 11.12
N ALA A 308 31.78 -1.83 10.60
CA ALA A 308 31.79 -0.41 10.27
C ALA A 308 32.07 0.47 11.51
N PHE A 309 31.56 0.11 12.69
CA PHE A 309 31.92 0.78 13.95
C PHE A 309 33.38 0.52 14.36
N LEU A 310 33.87 -0.72 14.17
CA LEU A 310 35.24 -1.10 14.52
C LEU A 310 36.30 -0.58 13.55
N THR A 311 35.95 -0.15 12.35
CA THR A 311 36.89 0.44 11.37
C THR A 311 36.92 1.96 11.40
N LEU A 312 35.95 2.63 12.03
CA LEU A 312 36.00 4.09 12.21
C LEU A 312 37.29 4.52 12.93
N ASP A 313 38.02 5.45 12.31
CA ASP A 313 39.18 6.09 12.91
C ASP A 313 38.73 7.22 13.82
N TYR A 314 38.78 6.95 15.13
CA TYR A 314 38.34 7.88 16.17
C TYR A 314 39.38 8.94 16.54
N SER A 315 40.58 8.89 15.93
CA SER A 315 41.62 9.87 16.18
C SER A 315 41.32 11.24 15.53
N ASN A 316 40.39 11.29 14.57
CA ASN A 316 40.01 12.51 13.87
C ASN A 316 38.84 13.23 14.60
N ASN A 317 39.22 14.04 15.58
CA ASN A 317 38.35 14.60 16.62
C ASN A 317 37.09 15.34 16.11
N GLN A 318 37.15 16.00 14.93
CA GLN A 318 35.99 16.74 14.41
C GLN A 318 34.86 15.87 13.85
N LEU A 319 35.17 14.77 13.15
CA LEU A 319 34.14 13.91 12.57
C LEU A 319 33.44 13.11 13.66
N CYS A 320 34.21 12.59 14.61
CA CYS A 320 33.66 11.89 15.77
C CYS A 320 32.80 12.82 16.61
N GLN A 321 33.24 14.04 16.94
CA GLN A 321 32.38 14.98 17.69
C GLN A 321 31.10 15.33 16.95
N LYS A 322 31.16 15.53 15.63
CA LYS A 322 29.99 15.84 14.80
C LYS A 322 28.94 14.73 14.84
N TYR A 323 29.35 13.46 14.80
CA TYR A 323 28.43 12.33 14.66
C TYR A 323 28.22 11.53 15.95
N LEU A 324 28.96 11.79 17.03
CA LEU A 324 28.87 11.09 18.32
C LEU A 324 27.43 11.04 18.88
N PRO A 325 26.63 12.13 18.86
CA PRO A 325 25.25 12.08 19.35
C PRO A 325 24.38 11.10 18.54
N ASN A 326 24.58 11.01 17.22
CA ASN A 326 23.79 10.14 16.34
C ASN A 326 24.25 8.67 16.45
N LEU A 327 25.55 8.44 16.62
CA LEU A 327 26.11 7.11 16.92
C LEU A 327 25.59 6.56 18.25
N GLN A 328 25.52 7.40 19.29
CA GLN A 328 24.98 7.04 20.60
C GLN A 328 23.49 6.67 20.52
N LYS A 329 22.71 7.41 19.74
CA LYS A 329 21.28 7.09 19.53
C LYS A 329 21.09 5.79 18.74
N LEU A 330 21.86 5.58 17.67
CA LEU A 330 21.83 4.33 16.89
C LEU A 330 22.17 3.13 17.78
N TYR A 331 23.19 3.27 18.62
CA TYR A 331 23.57 2.25 19.59
C TYR A 331 22.47 1.95 20.61
N ALA A 332 21.78 2.97 21.12
CA ALA A 332 20.66 2.78 22.03
C ALA A 332 19.42 2.15 21.37
N ILE A 333 19.20 2.38 20.07
CA ILE A 333 18.19 1.66 19.27
C ILE A 333 18.54 0.18 19.18
N LEU A 334 19.79 -0.15 18.86
CA LEU A 334 20.27 -1.54 18.75
C LEU A 334 20.18 -2.31 20.08
N LYS A 335 20.25 -1.60 21.22
CA LYS A 335 20.00 -2.16 22.55
C LYS A 335 18.52 -2.34 22.92
N GLY A 336 17.60 -1.93 22.06
CA GLY A 336 16.16 -1.96 22.34
C GLY A 336 15.70 -0.91 23.36
N HIS A 337 16.52 0.08 23.71
CA HIS A 337 16.14 1.11 24.70
C HIS A 337 15.04 2.07 24.19
N TYR A 338 14.90 2.22 22.88
CA TYR A 338 13.89 3.08 22.25
C TYR A 338 12.65 2.32 21.74
N PHE A 339 12.67 0.98 21.72
CA PHE A 339 11.57 0.15 21.21
C PHE A 339 11.29 -1.05 22.14
N PRO A 340 10.61 -0.84 23.29
CA PRO A 340 10.41 -1.88 24.31
C PRO A 340 9.51 -3.07 23.87
N ASN A 341 8.94 -3.03 22.66
CA ASN A 341 8.07 -4.07 22.10
C ASN A 341 8.74 -4.92 20.99
N TRP A 342 10.06 -4.85 20.82
CA TRP A 342 10.78 -5.82 19.99
C TRP A 342 10.65 -7.23 20.60
N THR A 343 9.79 -8.07 20.03
CA THR A 343 9.60 -9.43 20.53
C THR A 343 10.61 -10.41 19.92
N CYS A 344 11.01 -11.40 20.72
CA CYS A 344 12.09 -12.36 20.48
C CYS A 344 12.01 -13.19 19.17
N ARG A 345 10.91 -13.11 18.39
CA ARG A 345 10.78 -13.81 17.10
C ARG A 345 11.46 -13.12 15.93
N GLU A 346 11.73 -11.82 16.01
CA GLU A 346 12.38 -11.03 14.94
C GLU A 346 13.93 -11.05 15.03
N HIS A 347 14.50 -11.69 16.06
CA HIS A 347 15.95 -11.75 16.30
C HIS A 347 16.70 -12.78 15.46
N ASN A 348 16.01 -13.67 14.73
CA ASN A 348 16.67 -14.76 14.00
C ASN A 348 17.53 -14.29 12.79
N HIS A 349 17.48 -13.00 12.43
CA HIS A 349 18.34 -12.42 11.39
C HIS A 349 19.53 -11.60 11.94
N PHE A 350 19.63 -11.42 13.26
CA PHE A 350 20.72 -10.68 13.90
C PHE A 350 21.46 -11.58 14.89
N ASP A 351 22.46 -12.30 14.40
CA ASP A 351 23.47 -12.95 15.24
C ASP A 351 24.48 -11.89 15.71
N PHE A 352 24.02 -11.01 16.60
CA PHE A 352 24.75 -9.83 17.09
C PHE A 352 24.92 -9.93 18.60
N ASP A 353 26.12 -10.32 19.05
CA ASP A 353 26.45 -10.40 20.47
C ASP A 353 26.76 -8.99 21.01
N ILE A 354 25.71 -8.34 21.52
CA ILE A 354 25.76 -6.99 22.09
C ILE A 354 26.82 -6.88 23.20
N LYS A 355 27.03 -7.93 24.01
CA LYS A 355 28.00 -7.89 25.11
C LYS A 355 29.44 -7.92 24.60
N THR A 356 29.69 -8.73 23.58
CA THR A 356 31.00 -8.77 22.91
C THR A 356 31.28 -7.46 22.17
N PHE A 357 30.28 -6.88 21.49
CA PHE A 357 30.40 -5.58 20.85
C PHE A 357 30.65 -4.44 21.85
N GLU A 358 29.94 -4.44 22.98
CA GLU A 358 30.16 -3.53 24.11
C GLU A 358 31.61 -3.56 24.60
N GLN A 359 32.14 -4.75 24.85
CA GLN A 359 33.51 -4.90 25.33
C GLN A 359 34.50 -4.38 24.28
N LYS A 360 34.30 -4.68 23.00
CA LYS A 360 35.16 -4.17 21.91
C LYS A 360 35.10 -2.65 21.79
N LEU A 361 33.91 -2.05 21.88
CA LEU A 361 33.75 -0.59 21.88
C LEU A 361 34.40 0.03 23.13
N LEU A 362 34.17 -0.53 24.31
CA LEU A 362 34.77 -0.04 25.56
C LEU A 362 36.29 -0.13 25.54
N THR A 363 36.87 -1.23 25.04
CA THR A 363 38.33 -1.37 24.84
C THR A 363 38.87 -0.38 23.81
N LYS A 364 38.10 -0.08 22.75
CA LYS A 364 38.51 0.89 21.72
C LYS A 364 38.40 2.34 22.20
N PHE A 365 37.40 2.67 23.02
CA PHE A 365 37.17 4.01 23.59
C PHE A 365 38.01 4.29 24.84
N SER A 366 38.33 3.28 25.67
CA SER A 366 39.18 3.43 26.86
C SER A 366 40.59 3.89 26.50
N ASN A 367 41.01 3.67 25.26
CA ASN A 367 42.30 4.12 24.74
C ASN A 367 42.28 5.59 24.28
N ASN A 368 41.10 6.25 24.19
CA ASN A 368 40.97 7.56 23.54
C ASN A 368 40.01 8.58 24.22
N MET A 369 39.26 8.27 25.29
CA MET A 369 38.36 9.22 25.99
C MET A 369 38.18 8.96 27.51
N ASN A 370 37.70 9.99 28.25
CA ASN A 370 37.36 9.90 29.67
C ASN A 370 36.06 9.08 29.89
N VAL A 371 36.21 7.90 30.49
CA VAL A 371 35.18 6.88 30.68
C VAL A 371 34.09 7.27 31.69
N GLU A 372 34.40 8.13 32.67
CA GLU A 372 33.45 8.48 33.74
C GLU A 372 32.26 9.30 33.22
N SER A 373 32.49 10.19 32.25
CA SER A 373 31.45 11.07 31.70
C SER A 373 30.37 10.31 30.91
N ILE A 374 30.74 9.19 30.29
CA ILE A 374 29.81 8.35 29.51
C ILE A 374 28.95 7.50 30.44
N VAL A 375 29.54 6.96 31.52
CA VAL A 375 28.84 6.10 32.47
C VAL A 375 27.79 6.88 33.28
N ASP A 376 28.10 8.11 33.70
CA ASP A 376 27.17 8.96 34.45
C ASP A 376 25.99 9.43 33.60
N TYR A 377 26.23 9.73 32.32
CA TYR A 377 25.16 10.10 31.40
C TYR A 377 24.16 8.95 31.17
N ILE A 378 24.66 7.71 31.02
CA ILE A 378 23.83 6.52 30.84
C ILE A 378 22.95 6.26 32.07
N LYS A 379 23.52 6.40 33.28
CA LYS A 379 22.77 6.20 34.53
C LYS A 379 21.65 7.22 34.72
N ASN A 380 21.91 8.50 34.41
CA ASN A 380 20.94 9.56 34.60
C ASN A 380 19.75 9.48 33.62
N THR A 381 19.98 8.97 32.40
CA THR A 381 18.93 8.84 31.38
C THR A 381 17.95 7.70 31.70
N SER A 382 18.42 6.64 32.37
CA SER A 382 17.59 5.52 32.84
C SER A 382 16.55 5.96 33.87
N VAL A 383 16.95 6.79 34.83
CA VAL A 383 16.09 7.23 35.96
C VAL A 383 14.98 8.16 35.48
N ALA A 384 15.29 9.08 34.56
CA ALA A 384 14.30 10.00 33.98
C ALA A 384 13.21 9.26 33.18
N HIS A 385 13.54 8.09 32.61
CA HIS A 385 12.61 7.30 31.80
C HIS A 385 11.57 6.55 32.63
N ASP A 386 11.94 6.03 33.80
CA ASP A 386 11.00 5.34 34.70
C ASP A 386 9.93 6.28 35.26
N MET A 387 10.31 7.53 35.55
CA MET A 387 9.38 8.57 36.00
C MET A 387 8.32 8.92 34.93
N TYR A 388 8.72 8.95 33.66
CA TYR A 388 7.81 9.24 32.54
C TYR A 388 6.77 8.12 32.32
N ARG A 389 7.17 6.85 32.47
CA ARG A 389 6.26 5.69 32.36
C ARG A 389 5.17 5.69 33.43
N GLU A 390 5.50 6.07 34.65
CA GLU A 390 4.56 6.13 35.77
C GLU A 390 3.47 7.20 35.52
N ALA A 391 3.87 8.38 35.02
CA ALA A 391 2.96 9.49 34.72
C ALA A 391 1.93 9.12 33.64
N ARG A 392 2.36 8.47 32.55
CA ARG A 392 1.50 8.03 31.43
C ARG A 392 0.47 6.97 31.83
N ARG A 393 0.82 6.06 32.75
CA ARG A 393 -0.13 5.06 33.28
C ARG A 393 -1.25 5.70 34.08
N ASN A 394 -0.94 6.77 34.82
CA ASN A 394 -1.92 7.48 35.63
C ASN A 394 -2.89 8.30 34.77
N GLU A 395 -2.40 8.91 33.69
CA GLU A 395 -3.24 9.63 32.71
C GLU A 395 -4.28 8.70 32.04
N TYR A 396 -3.85 7.50 31.63
CA TYR A 396 -4.73 6.52 30.99
C TYR A 396 -5.85 6.01 31.91
N ARG A 397 -5.57 5.85 33.22
CA ARG A 397 -6.59 5.48 34.22
C ARG A 397 -7.67 6.54 34.38
N ASN A 398 -7.34 7.81 34.17
CA ASN A 398 -8.24 8.93 34.40
C ASN A 398 -9.12 9.26 33.19
N GLN A 399 -8.73 8.89 31.96
CA GLN A 399 -9.44 9.27 30.73
C GLN A 399 -10.55 8.31 30.27
N TYR A 400 -10.57 7.03 30.69
CA TYR A 400 -11.36 5.99 30.00
C TYR A 400 -12.41 5.24 30.84
N LEU A 401 -12.92 5.80 31.94
CA LEU A 401 -14.02 5.21 32.72
C LEU A 401 -15.29 6.08 32.69
N TYR A 402 -16.36 5.57 32.06
CA TYR A 402 -17.76 5.94 32.30
C TYR A 402 -18.31 5.15 33.52
N PRO A 403 -19.39 5.59 34.20
CA PRO A 403 -19.69 5.17 35.58
C PRO A 403 -20.02 3.68 35.71
N GLU A 404 -19.74 3.18 36.92
CA GLU A 404 -19.64 1.77 37.35
C GLU A 404 -20.72 0.82 36.79
N GLU A 405 -20.46 0.20 35.62
CA GLU A 405 -21.12 -1.06 35.27
C GLU A 405 -20.49 -2.15 36.17
N SER A 406 -21.28 -2.77 37.05
CA SER A 406 -20.76 -3.82 37.92
C SER A 406 -20.15 -4.94 37.07
N MET A 407 -19.03 -5.51 37.53
CA MET A 407 -18.37 -6.64 36.83
C MET A 407 -19.32 -7.83 36.62
N SER A 408 -20.37 -7.95 37.45
CA SER A 408 -21.43 -8.95 37.31
C SER A 408 -22.29 -8.71 36.06
N ASP A 409 -22.67 -7.47 35.79
CA ASP A 409 -23.53 -7.11 34.65
C ASP A 409 -22.77 -7.23 33.32
N ARG A 410 -21.48 -6.84 33.32
CA ARG A 410 -20.59 -7.07 32.19
C ARG A 410 -20.46 -8.56 31.85
N ARG A 411 -20.32 -9.43 32.86
CA ARG A 411 -20.24 -10.89 32.66
C ARG A 411 -21.56 -11.48 32.14
N LYS A 412 -22.71 -11.03 32.67
CA LYS A 412 -24.03 -11.46 32.19
C LYS A 412 -24.26 -11.08 30.72
N ARG A 413 -23.87 -9.87 30.31
CA ARG A 413 -23.95 -9.42 28.91
C ARG A 413 -23.08 -10.28 27.99
N ILE A 414 -21.81 -10.51 28.34
CA ILE A 414 -20.89 -11.33 27.55
C ILE A 414 -21.39 -12.77 27.42
N LYS A 415 -21.90 -13.37 28.51
CA LYS A 415 -22.43 -14.73 28.50
C LYS A 415 -23.66 -14.84 27.59
N LYS A 416 -24.58 -13.88 27.66
CA LYS A 416 -25.78 -13.81 26.81
C LYS A 416 -25.43 -13.62 25.34
N GLN A 417 -24.43 -12.79 25.05
CA GLN A 417 -23.94 -12.57 23.68
C GLN A 417 -23.34 -13.84 23.08
N LYS A 418 -22.47 -14.55 23.82
CA LYS A 418 -21.91 -15.84 23.37
C LYS A 418 -22.98 -16.91 23.11
N GLN A 419 -24.05 -16.92 23.91
CA GLN A 419 -25.15 -17.87 23.75
C GLN A 419 -25.95 -17.60 22.46
N ASN A 420 -26.18 -16.33 22.13
CA ASN A 420 -26.83 -15.93 20.87
C ASN A 420 -25.94 -16.20 19.65
N ASP A 421 -24.63 -15.95 19.76
CA ASP A 421 -23.67 -16.22 18.69
C ASP A 421 -23.59 -17.74 18.39
N ASN A 422 -23.72 -18.59 19.42
CA ASN A 422 -23.76 -20.04 19.25
C ASN A 422 -25.04 -20.56 18.58
N LEU A 423 -26.20 -19.95 18.85
CA LEU A 423 -27.46 -20.32 18.19
C LEU A 423 -27.41 -20.03 16.68
N LEU A 424 -26.80 -18.92 16.29
CA LEU A 424 -26.65 -18.52 14.88
C LEU A 424 -25.64 -19.37 14.10
N ARG A 425 -24.72 -20.05 14.79
CA ARG A 425 -23.80 -21.04 14.19
C ARG A 425 -24.45 -22.39 13.92
N HIS A 426 -25.64 -22.65 14.48
CA HIS A 426 -26.33 -23.92 14.29
C HIS A 426 -27.06 -23.94 12.93
N SER A 427 -26.61 -24.80 12.01
CA SER A 427 -27.08 -24.83 10.61
C SER A 427 -28.60 -24.99 10.46
N LYS A 428 -29.22 -25.80 11.33
CA LYS A 428 -30.69 -25.98 11.38
C LYS A 428 -31.42 -24.67 11.72
N TYR A 429 -30.93 -23.92 12.71
CA TYR A 429 -31.53 -22.64 13.11
C TYR A 429 -31.45 -21.60 11.99
N ARG A 430 -30.31 -21.55 11.29
CA ARG A 430 -30.16 -20.68 10.11
C ARG A 430 -31.14 -21.05 8.99
N LYS A 431 -31.29 -22.35 8.67
CA LYS A 431 -32.24 -22.82 7.66
C LYS A 431 -33.70 -22.49 8.04
N ASP A 432 -34.09 -22.75 9.28
CA ASP A 432 -35.45 -22.47 9.76
C ASP A 432 -35.76 -20.97 9.78
N LEU A 433 -34.78 -20.13 10.17
CA LEU A 433 -34.90 -18.68 10.13
C LEU A 433 -35.05 -18.16 8.70
N MET A 434 -34.27 -18.69 7.74
CA MET A 434 -34.38 -18.29 6.34
C MET A 434 -35.72 -18.72 5.73
N ALA A 435 -36.15 -19.96 5.97
CA ALA A 435 -37.46 -20.44 5.52
C ALA A 435 -38.64 -19.63 6.11
N LYS A 436 -38.46 -19.05 7.30
CA LYS A 436 -39.44 -18.14 7.91
C LYS A 436 -39.43 -16.76 7.26
N LEU A 437 -38.23 -16.19 7.00
CA LEU A 437 -38.09 -14.90 6.35
C LEU A 437 -38.56 -14.92 4.89
N ASP A 438 -38.35 -16.02 4.17
CA ASP A 438 -38.77 -16.16 2.77
C ASP A 438 -40.29 -16.07 2.59
N LYS A 439 -41.06 -16.45 3.62
CA LYS A 439 -42.53 -16.37 3.63
C LYS A 439 -43.08 -15.00 4.01
N MET A 440 -42.22 -14.07 4.45
CA MET A 440 -42.62 -12.71 4.85
C MET A 440 -42.54 -11.75 3.67
N SER A 441 -43.49 -10.82 3.60
CA SER A 441 -43.39 -9.65 2.71
C SER A 441 -42.17 -8.79 3.07
N PRO A 442 -41.67 -7.95 2.14
CA PRO A 442 -40.57 -7.03 2.40
C PRO A 442 -40.74 -6.18 3.68
N TYR A 443 -41.94 -5.67 3.91
CA TYR A 443 -42.26 -4.88 5.12
C TYR A 443 -42.26 -5.72 6.39
N GLU A 444 -42.81 -6.94 6.36
CA GLU A 444 -42.79 -7.87 7.49
C GLU A 444 -41.37 -8.31 7.85
N ARG A 445 -40.50 -8.52 6.86
CA ARG A 445 -39.07 -8.81 7.09
C ARG A 445 -38.39 -7.65 7.80
N PHE A 446 -38.60 -6.41 7.33
CA PHE A 446 -38.05 -5.21 7.96
C PHE A 446 -38.55 -5.06 9.40
N LYS A 447 -39.86 -5.18 9.60
CA LYS A 447 -40.49 -5.12 10.93
C LYS A 447 -39.91 -6.18 11.87
N TYR A 448 -39.75 -7.42 11.39
CA TYR A 448 -39.16 -8.51 12.15
C TYR A 448 -37.71 -8.22 12.57
N VAL A 449 -36.90 -7.67 11.65
CA VAL A 449 -35.49 -7.32 11.92
C VAL A 449 -35.35 -6.17 12.92
N VAL A 450 -36.24 -5.18 12.85
CA VAL A 450 -36.20 -3.96 13.68
C VAL A 450 -36.83 -4.17 15.06
N GLU A 451 -37.93 -4.93 15.15
CA GLU A 451 -38.67 -5.14 16.39
C GLU A 451 -38.12 -6.32 17.21
N ASP A 452 -37.61 -7.39 16.58
CA ASP A 452 -36.96 -8.49 17.30
C ASP A 452 -35.50 -8.14 17.63
N ARG A 453 -35.35 -7.30 18.66
CA ARG A 453 -34.07 -6.77 19.15
C ARG A 453 -33.04 -7.82 19.61
N LYS A 454 -33.34 -9.11 19.52
CA LYS A 454 -32.50 -10.17 20.12
C LYS A 454 -31.37 -10.66 19.21
N HIS A 455 -31.38 -10.44 17.90
CA HIS A 455 -30.47 -11.18 16.98
C HIS A 455 -29.80 -10.39 15.83
N THR A 456 -30.06 -9.10 15.62
CA THR A 456 -29.90 -8.52 14.26
C THR A 456 -28.95 -7.34 14.08
N ILE A 457 -28.13 -6.95 15.07
CA ILE A 457 -27.34 -5.71 14.94
C ILE A 457 -25.89 -5.92 14.45
N LYS A 458 -25.34 -7.15 14.41
CA LYS A 458 -23.91 -7.33 14.04
C LYS A 458 -23.59 -7.95 12.68
N PHE A 459 -24.53 -8.56 11.95
CA PHE A 459 -24.17 -9.32 10.73
C PHE A 459 -25.13 -9.25 9.54
N PHE A 460 -26.20 -8.43 9.60
CA PHE A 460 -27.30 -8.51 8.62
C PHE A 460 -27.71 -7.24 7.83
N PRO A 461 -26.96 -6.10 7.77
CA PRO A 461 -27.41 -4.99 6.91
C PRO A 461 -27.34 -5.30 5.40
N SER A 462 -26.32 -6.03 4.94
CA SER A 462 -26.00 -6.14 3.52
C SER A 462 -26.92 -7.06 2.72
N PHE A 463 -27.47 -8.11 3.35
CA PHE A 463 -28.18 -9.17 2.63
C PHE A 463 -29.68 -8.92 2.40
N TYR A 464 -30.35 -8.12 3.22
CA TYR A 464 -31.83 -8.03 3.19
C TYR A 464 -32.42 -6.62 3.16
N VAL A 465 -31.66 -5.57 3.49
CA VAL A 465 -32.12 -4.19 3.28
C VAL A 465 -32.03 -3.82 1.79
N ARG A 466 -31.04 -4.36 1.06
CA ARG A 466 -30.88 -4.13 -0.38
C ARG A 466 -32.00 -4.74 -1.23
N PRO A 467 -32.42 -6.02 -1.08
CA PRO A 467 -33.46 -6.57 -1.95
C PRO A 467 -34.82 -5.86 -1.83
N VAL A 468 -35.18 -5.34 -0.66
CA VAL A 468 -36.47 -4.65 -0.43
C VAL A 468 -36.53 -3.29 -1.13
N LEU A 469 -35.39 -2.63 -1.34
CA LEU A 469 -35.32 -1.34 -2.03
C LEU A 469 -35.12 -1.48 -3.54
N TYR A 470 -34.72 -2.65 -4.02
CA TYR A 470 -34.30 -2.88 -5.42
C TYR A 470 -35.16 -3.92 -6.17
N SER A 471 -36.17 -4.55 -5.56
CA SER A 471 -36.97 -5.63 -6.21
C SER A 471 -37.99 -5.15 -7.25
N GLY A 472 -38.11 -3.85 -7.53
CA GLY A 472 -39.08 -3.33 -8.52
C GLY A 472 -40.55 -3.48 -8.12
N GLU A 473 -40.84 -4.13 -6.99
CA GLU A 473 -42.16 -4.10 -6.36
C GLU A 473 -42.30 -2.76 -5.62
N GLY A 474 -43.14 -1.88 -6.15
CA GLY A 474 -43.32 -0.53 -5.62
C GLY A 474 -43.73 -0.56 -4.15
N VAL A 475 -42.90 0.00 -3.27
CA VAL A 475 -43.28 0.34 -1.90
C VAL A 475 -44.38 1.40 -1.98
N SER A 476 -45.51 1.19 -1.30
CA SER A 476 -46.57 2.19 -1.33
C SER A 476 -46.08 3.50 -0.69
N ARG A 477 -46.60 4.65 -1.14
CA ARG A 477 -46.23 5.96 -0.55
C ARG A 477 -46.49 6.01 0.95
N GLU A 478 -47.47 5.24 1.45
CA GLU A 478 -47.78 5.17 2.87
C GLU A 478 -46.72 4.36 3.64
N ASP A 479 -46.25 3.25 3.09
CA ASP A 479 -45.17 2.45 3.69
C ASP A 479 -43.86 3.23 3.74
N GLU A 480 -43.54 4.00 2.70
CA GLU A 480 -42.36 4.89 2.68
C GLU A 480 -42.46 5.97 3.77
N ARG A 481 -43.63 6.60 3.92
CA ARG A 481 -43.89 7.61 4.96
C ARG A 481 -43.71 7.04 6.37
N VAL A 482 -44.24 5.84 6.62
CA VAL A 482 -44.10 5.13 7.89
C VAL A 482 -42.63 4.76 8.16
N LEU A 483 -41.88 4.34 7.14
CA LEU A 483 -40.46 4.01 7.25
C LEU A 483 -39.64 5.24 7.67
N ARG A 484 -39.85 6.38 7.00
CA ARG A 484 -39.17 7.65 7.30
C ARG A 484 -39.46 8.12 8.74
N ALA A 485 -40.71 8.02 9.18
CA ALA A 485 -41.09 8.40 10.55
C ALA A 485 -40.40 7.54 11.62
N LYS A 486 -40.31 6.21 11.42
CA LYS A 486 -39.62 5.30 12.34
C LYS A 486 -38.11 5.52 12.38
N ILE A 487 -37.48 5.81 11.24
CA ILE A 487 -36.05 6.17 11.18
C ILE A 487 -35.79 7.45 11.97
N ALA A 488 -36.65 8.46 11.83
CA ALA A 488 -36.55 9.71 12.60
C ALA A 488 -36.72 9.49 14.11
N GLU A 489 -37.65 8.62 14.53
CA GLU A 489 -37.83 8.26 15.95
C GLU A 489 -36.57 7.59 16.54
N VAL A 490 -35.92 6.70 15.77
CA VAL A 490 -34.68 6.04 16.19
C VAL A 490 -33.52 7.03 16.30
N ASN A 491 -33.42 7.99 15.37
CA ASN A 491 -32.38 9.03 15.37
C ASN A 491 -32.47 9.96 16.58
N ASN A 492 -33.68 10.33 16.99
CA ASN A 492 -33.90 11.16 18.19
C ASN A 492 -33.48 10.46 19.50
N ARG A 493 -33.29 9.14 19.50
CA ARG A 493 -32.90 8.39 20.72
C ARG A 493 -31.42 8.04 20.82
N LYS A 494 -30.62 8.15 19.75
CA LYS A 494 -29.26 7.57 19.72
C LYS A 494 -28.10 8.51 19.39
N GLY A 495 -28.35 9.79 19.14
CA GLY A 495 -27.31 10.74 18.78
C GLY A 495 -26.69 10.45 17.38
N PRO A 496 -25.88 11.38 16.85
CA PRO A 496 -25.63 11.48 15.41
C PRO A 496 -24.68 10.45 14.80
N TRP A 497 -24.12 9.52 15.57
CA TRP A 497 -23.09 8.58 15.07
C TRP A 497 -23.45 7.12 15.35
N THR A 498 -24.30 6.55 14.49
CA THR A 498 -24.34 5.09 14.32
C THR A 498 -24.27 4.75 12.83
N SER A 499 -23.35 3.85 12.46
CA SER A 499 -23.02 3.43 11.09
C SER A 499 -24.21 2.88 10.30
N VAL A 500 -25.29 2.47 10.99
CA VAL A 500 -26.55 2.03 10.40
C VAL A 500 -27.26 3.15 9.61
N ASN A 501 -27.04 4.41 9.99
CA ASN A 501 -27.75 5.56 9.44
C ASN A 501 -27.26 5.98 8.04
N GLN A 502 -25.97 5.82 7.74
CA GLN A 502 -25.41 6.14 6.42
C GLN A 502 -25.89 5.15 5.35
N TYR A 503 -26.03 3.86 5.70
CA TYR A 503 -26.50 2.84 4.77
C TYR A 503 -27.99 2.94 4.43
N LEU A 504 -28.84 3.35 5.39
CA LEU A 504 -30.29 3.49 5.18
C LEU A 504 -30.67 4.75 4.39
N LEU A 505 -29.99 5.88 4.64
CA LEU A 505 -30.26 7.13 3.92
C LEU A 505 -29.75 7.11 2.47
N GLY A 506 -28.67 6.36 2.19
CA GLY A 506 -28.19 6.16 0.82
C GLY A 506 -29.16 5.37 -0.06
N GLY A 507 -29.92 4.44 0.51
CA GLY A 507 -30.89 3.61 -0.21
C GLY A 507 -32.26 4.25 -0.45
N LEU A 508 -32.63 5.32 0.30
CA LEU A 508 -33.90 6.05 0.16
C LEU A 508 -33.80 7.30 -0.75
N ARG A 509 -32.58 7.67 -1.17
CA ARG A 509 -32.32 8.79 -2.08
C ARG A 509 -32.23 8.36 -3.56
N TYR A 510 -32.03 7.07 -3.80
CA TYR A 510 -32.25 6.39 -5.08
C TYR A 510 -33.70 5.90 -5.12
#